data_AF-A0A1V4QXL5-F1
#
_entry.id   AF-A0A1V4QXL5-F1
#
_cell.length_a   1.000
_cell.length_b   1.000
_cell.length_c   1.000
_cell.angle_alpha   90.00
_cell.angle_beta   90.00
_cell.angle_gamma   90.00
#
_symmetry.space_group_name_H-M   'P 1'
#
loop_
_entity.id
_entity.type
_entity.pdbx_description
1 polymer ?
#
loop_
_entity_poly.entity_id
_entity_poly.type
_entity_poly.pdbx_seq_one_letter_code
_entity_poly.pdbx_strand_id
1 'polypeptide(L)'
;MKRCLQPVAVLVTLTASAAVLSASQGNIHIPAGTTVSFPWVRTDALGFRWDIAGNGGIADGTNDAYDGGMQLRVNTASFPSYGSARLSKDGSEIEIGPWRQGSVAVSRRIRINRQAGYCRWIDIFENTGAEKVTLAVLYYFDMGEATSNTRTTSGKAQLSGKDWGIVTAGAPGSPRPAVVHVFAMASAKLKPRLEFRPHSDDLHYRIRLTIPPRRAVALCFFEAQRRPFARAAEFLQNFKPTRELRGVPPELRRILLNMPGIPLLAGSVELDRSQEADLIVPVSGGRLRGRIANRRFVLKTEFGEVNLAAAELIGLARPSGSTERLLAVLTDGQVVAGELVSGPIVLHMGSGNELKVSPADLRQLSFRISPERPEEIPQTRAMVVLRGGARLAFDHQGLTFKFLTAHGEVHLPANELRAIELDTPNGGLHRAIFQNGSVLSGLLADPRVKLRLSMKLPMDVPRQRVRRFIMPPREEDHQRHDRLTLRNGDVLLGQLADPSWTVQTKLGKVVARIGEVAKAEFSAVSPGQVKLTLRDGTRISGQFGTERIGFHAAPAVNLHIHVSHIASVTGPAKNSPTSPDR
;
A
#
# COMPACT_ATOMS: atom_id res chain seq x y z
N MET A 1 -9.08 18.79 -66.07
CA MET A 1 -9.91 18.73 -64.85
C MET A 1 -9.60 17.45 -64.08
N LYS A 2 -8.74 17.52 -63.05
CA LYS A 2 -8.42 16.38 -62.16
C LYS A 2 -8.98 16.70 -60.77
N ARG A 3 -9.97 15.93 -60.32
CA ARG A 3 -10.56 16.04 -58.97
C ARG A 3 -9.63 15.35 -57.96
N CYS A 4 -9.26 16.10 -56.94
CA CYS A 4 -8.47 15.67 -55.79
C CYS A 4 -9.41 15.01 -54.77
N LEU A 5 -9.18 13.73 -54.44
CA LEU A 5 -9.88 13.02 -53.38
C LEU A 5 -9.19 13.32 -52.04
N GLN A 6 -9.94 13.87 -51.08
CA GLN A 6 -9.51 14.03 -49.69
C GLN A 6 -9.68 12.71 -48.91
N PRO A 7 -8.79 12.37 -47.96
CA PRO A 7 -8.99 11.23 -47.08
C PRO A 7 -9.98 11.59 -45.95
N VAL A 8 -10.99 10.74 -45.78
CA VAL A 8 -11.90 10.73 -44.63
C VAL A 8 -11.16 10.13 -43.44
N ALA A 9 -11.03 10.90 -42.35
CA ALA A 9 -10.49 10.41 -41.09
C ALA A 9 -11.52 9.51 -40.39
N VAL A 10 -11.26 8.21 -40.36
CA VAL A 10 -12.02 7.24 -39.55
C VAL A 10 -11.55 7.36 -38.10
N LEU A 11 -12.39 7.94 -37.24
CA LEU A 11 -12.20 7.97 -35.80
C LEU A 11 -12.48 6.56 -35.24
N VAL A 12 -11.43 5.77 -34.99
CA VAL A 12 -11.54 4.48 -34.30
C VAL A 12 -11.65 4.75 -32.80
N THR A 13 -12.87 4.74 -32.28
CA THR A 13 -13.13 4.76 -30.84
C THR A 13 -12.80 3.39 -30.26
N LEU A 14 -11.66 3.25 -29.58
CA LEU A 14 -11.32 2.03 -28.84
C LEU A 14 -12.26 1.88 -27.64
N THR A 15 -13.28 1.04 -27.76
CA THR A 15 -14.00 0.49 -26.61
C THR A 15 -13.14 -0.62 -25.99
N ALA A 16 -12.44 -0.31 -24.91
CA ALA A 16 -11.76 -1.32 -24.10
C ALA A 16 -12.82 -2.17 -23.38
N SER A 17 -12.96 -3.44 -23.77
CA SER A 17 -13.58 -4.47 -22.93
C SER A 17 -12.63 -4.82 -21.78
N ALA A 18 -12.60 -3.96 -20.77
CA ALA A 18 -12.04 -4.30 -19.47
C ALA A 18 -12.96 -5.34 -18.81
N ALA A 19 -12.40 -6.37 -18.18
CA ALA A 19 -13.15 -7.17 -17.23
C ALA A 19 -13.73 -6.23 -16.16
N VAL A 20 -15.04 -6.03 -16.23
CA VAL A 20 -15.82 -5.06 -15.47
C VAL A 20 -15.96 -5.58 -14.04
N LEU A 21 -15.09 -5.12 -13.13
CA LEU A 21 -15.47 -5.07 -11.72
C LEU A 21 -16.31 -3.81 -11.54
N SER A 22 -17.60 -3.95 -11.86
CA SER A 22 -18.63 -3.03 -11.40
C SER A 22 -18.51 -2.91 -9.88
N ALA A 23 -18.49 -1.68 -9.36
CA ALA A 23 -18.52 -1.41 -7.92
C ALA A 23 -19.76 -1.99 -7.21
N SER A 24 -20.70 -2.60 -7.94
CA SER A 24 -21.96 -3.12 -7.40
C SER A 24 -21.92 -4.48 -6.69
N GLN A 25 -20.77 -5.16 -6.50
CA GLN A 25 -20.75 -6.51 -5.88
C GLN A 25 -19.56 -6.82 -4.95
N GLY A 26 -18.88 -5.81 -4.40
CA GLY A 26 -17.90 -6.04 -3.32
C GLY A 26 -18.57 -5.98 -1.94
N ASN A 27 -18.22 -6.86 -1.01
CA ASN A 27 -18.67 -6.82 0.39
C ASN A 27 -18.00 -5.65 1.18
N ILE A 28 -17.96 -4.46 0.58
CA ILE A 28 -17.33 -3.25 1.15
C ILE A 28 -18.31 -2.44 2.00
N HIS A 29 -19.61 -2.62 1.79
CA HIS A 29 -20.68 -2.02 2.59
C HIS A 29 -21.27 -3.02 3.59
N ILE A 30 -21.83 -2.52 4.69
CA ILE A 30 -22.69 -3.30 5.57
C ILE A 30 -23.99 -3.62 4.80
N PRO A 31 -24.38 -4.90 4.70
CA PRO A 31 -25.64 -5.28 4.06
C PRO A 31 -26.83 -4.51 4.65
N ALA A 32 -27.83 -4.24 3.82
CA ALA A 32 -29.08 -3.67 4.31
C ALA A 32 -29.70 -4.58 5.39
N GLY A 33 -30.26 -3.96 6.43
CA GLY A 33 -30.75 -4.67 7.60
C GLY A 33 -31.14 -3.71 8.71
N THR A 34 -30.86 -4.09 9.96
CA THR A 34 -31.13 -3.27 11.14
C THR A 34 -30.52 -1.88 11.02
N THR A 35 -31.26 -0.86 11.48
CA THR A 35 -30.80 0.52 11.57
C THR A 35 -30.73 0.98 13.02
N VAL A 36 -29.92 1.99 13.29
CA VAL A 36 -29.86 2.70 14.58
C VAL A 36 -30.06 4.20 14.37
N SER A 37 -30.67 4.88 15.33
CA SER A 37 -30.77 6.34 15.35
C SER A 37 -29.52 6.99 15.96
N PHE A 38 -29.35 8.28 15.71
CA PHE A 38 -28.29 9.08 16.31
C PHE A 38 -28.78 9.91 17.52
N PRO A 39 -27.89 10.21 18.50
CA PRO A 39 -26.49 9.79 18.57
C PRO A 39 -26.35 8.29 18.88
N TRP A 40 -25.38 7.63 18.23
CA TRP A 40 -25.08 6.23 18.48
C TRP A 40 -24.06 6.13 19.61
N VAL A 41 -24.55 5.97 20.84
CA VAL A 41 -23.73 5.99 22.05
C VAL A 41 -23.33 4.59 22.50
N ARG A 42 -22.04 4.39 22.80
CA ARG A 42 -21.49 3.17 23.42
C ARG A 42 -20.43 3.52 24.45
N THR A 43 -20.33 2.70 25.49
CA THR A 43 -19.21 2.74 26.44
C THR A 43 -18.34 1.51 26.24
N ASP A 44 -17.03 1.73 26.17
CA ASP A 44 -16.05 0.66 26.06
C ASP A 44 -15.69 0.06 27.44
N ALA A 45 -14.90 -1.01 27.45
CA ALA A 45 -14.53 -1.76 28.64
C ALA A 45 -13.58 -0.99 29.57
N LEU A 46 -13.01 0.14 29.10
CA LEU A 46 -12.20 1.03 29.91
C LEU A 46 -13.01 2.21 30.46
N GLY A 47 -14.33 2.22 30.23
CA GLY A 47 -15.25 3.24 30.72
C GLY A 47 -15.34 4.49 29.83
N PHE A 48 -14.73 4.49 28.65
CA PHE A 48 -14.81 5.65 27.75
C PHE A 48 -16.09 5.60 26.91
N ARG A 49 -16.82 6.72 26.92
CA ARG A 49 -17.99 7.02 26.09
C ARG A 49 -17.56 7.38 24.68
N TRP A 50 -18.28 6.82 23.72
CA TRP A 50 -18.23 7.12 22.30
C TRP A 50 -19.65 7.48 21.86
N ASP A 51 -19.85 8.74 21.49
CA ASP A 51 -21.13 9.36 21.15
C ASP A 51 -21.08 9.83 19.69
N ILE A 52 -21.28 8.88 18.79
CA ILE A 52 -21.16 9.13 17.35
C ILE A 52 -22.39 9.89 16.87
N ALA A 53 -22.18 11.07 16.28
CA ALA A 53 -23.22 11.93 15.72
C ALA A 53 -23.65 11.49 14.31
N GLY A 54 -24.74 12.06 13.80
CA GLY A 54 -25.32 11.69 12.51
C GLY A 54 -24.45 11.99 11.28
N ASN A 55 -23.43 12.83 11.42
CA ASN A 55 -22.41 13.07 10.40
C ASN A 55 -21.20 12.11 10.52
N GLY A 56 -21.22 11.18 11.48
CA GLY A 56 -20.14 10.25 11.77
C GLY A 56 -18.98 10.82 12.59
N GLY A 57 -19.09 12.07 13.06
CA GLY A 57 -18.16 12.65 14.02
C GLY A 57 -18.41 12.14 15.44
N ILE A 58 -17.47 12.43 16.33
CA ILE A 58 -17.62 12.28 17.78
C ILE A 58 -18.19 13.61 18.30
N ALA A 59 -19.18 13.56 19.19
CA ALA A 59 -19.64 14.77 19.89
C ALA A 59 -18.64 15.15 21.00
N ASP A 60 -18.83 14.66 22.23
CA ASP A 60 -18.00 15.08 23.37
C ASP A 60 -16.91 14.04 23.73
N GLY A 61 -17.17 12.76 23.43
CA GLY A 61 -16.43 11.65 24.04
C GLY A 61 -16.61 11.60 25.56
N THR A 62 -15.58 11.16 26.28
CA THR A 62 -15.62 11.03 27.75
C THR A 62 -15.07 12.27 28.41
N ASN A 63 -15.87 12.91 29.28
CA ASN A 63 -15.43 14.05 30.07
C ASN A 63 -14.75 15.08 29.18
N ASP A 64 -15.44 15.46 28.09
CA ASP A 64 -14.99 16.50 27.19
C ASP A 64 -13.58 16.22 26.63
N ALA A 65 -13.45 15.04 26.00
CA ALA A 65 -12.24 14.68 25.28
C ALA A 65 -12.19 15.39 23.91
N TYR A 66 -13.36 15.73 23.38
CA TYR A 66 -13.59 16.42 22.12
C TYR A 66 -14.71 17.44 22.35
N ASP A 67 -14.68 18.54 21.61
CA ASP A 67 -15.84 19.40 21.32
C ASP A 67 -16.38 19.12 19.90
N GLY A 68 -15.74 18.17 19.20
CA GLY A 68 -16.16 17.65 17.91
C GLY A 68 -15.03 16.88 17.22
N GLY A 69 -15.04 15.56 17.26
CA GLY A 69 -13.98 14.73 16.64
C GLY A 69 -14.35 14.16 15.27
N MET A 70 -13.34 13.80 14.46
CA MET A 70 -13.53 13.03 13.20
C MET A 70 -14.57 13.62 12.23
N GLN A 71 -14.69 14.95 12.18
CA GLN A 71 -15.63 15.63 11.30
C GLN A 71 -15.09 15.65 9.87
N LEU A 72 -15.75 14.91 8.96
CA LEU A 72 -15.32 14.79 7.57
C LEU A 72 -15.80 15.98 6.73
N ARG A 73 -14.88 16.60 5.99
CA ARG A 73 -15.17 17.52 4.89
C ARG A 73 -14.56 17.02 3.59
N VAL A 74 -15.30 17.15 2.50
CA VAL A 74 -14.87 16.79 1.14
C VAL A 74 -14.98 18.04 0.26
N ASN A 75 -13.82 18.49 -0.20
CA ASN A 75 -13.58 19.82 -0.74
C ASN A 75 -13.92 20.87 0.31
N THR A 76 -14.94 21.70 0.06
CA THR A 76 -15.41 22.73 0.98
C THR A 76 -16.66 22.33 1.76
N ALA A 77 -17.28 21.18 1.45
CA ALA A 77 -18.54 20.76 2.05
C ALA A 77 -18.32 19.78 3.21
N SER A 78 -19.08 19.96 4.29
CA SER A 78 -19.12 19.01 5.41
C SER A 78 -20.00 17.80 5.07
N PHE A 79 -19.60 16.63 5.56
CA PHE A 79 -20.42 15.43 5.49
C PHE A 79 -21.75 15.69 6.22
N PRO A 80 -22.92 15.48 5.60
CA PRO A 80 -24.20 15.87 6.18
C PRO A 80 -24.57 14.96 7.35
N SER A 81 -25.41 15.46 8.24
CA SER A 81 -25.98 14.67 9.33
C SER A 81 -27.16 13.84 8.84
N TYR A 82 -27.20 12.55 9.22
CA TYR A 82 -28.31 11.64 8.97
C TYR A 82 -29.05 11.35 10.28
N GLY A 83 -30.34 10.99 10.19
CA GLY A 83 -31.14 10.57 11.35
C GLY A 83 -30.87 9.13 11.80
N SER A 84 -30.33 8.29 10.92
CA SER A 84 -30.07 6.88 11.18
C SER A 84 -28.90 6.31 10.36
N ALA A 85 -28.37 5.17 10.78
CA ALA A 85 -27.34 4.41 10.08
C ALA A 85 -27.67 2.92 10.00
N ARG A 86 -27.10 2.22 9.02
CA ARG A 86 -27.15 0.74 8.96
C ARG A 86 -26.28 0.16 10.06
N LEU A 87 -26.73 -0.90 10.71
CA LEU A 87 -26.01 -1.58 11.79
C LEU A 87 -25.55 -2.95 11.31
N SER A 88 -24.29 -3.29 11.60
CA SER A 88 -23.76 -4.64 11.37
C SER A 88 -24.53 -5.68 12.17
N LYS A 89 -24.53 -6.94 11.69
CA LYS A 89 -25.23 -8.05 12.34
C LYS A 89 -24.81 -8.27 13.80
N ASP A 90 -23.55 -8.00 14.14
CA ASP A 90 -23.01 -8.11 15.49
C ASP A 90 -23.21 -6.83 16.34
N GLY A 91 -23.83 -5.79 15.78
CA GLY A 91 -24.11 -4.53 16.46
C GLY A 91 -22.87 -3.68 16.79
N SER A 92 -21.69 -4.04 16.29
CA SER A 92 -20.42 -3.41 16.65
C SER A 92 -19.98 -2.30 15.69
N GLU A 93 -20.58 -2.23 14.49
CA GLU A 93 -20.22 -1.31 13.43
C GLU A 93 -21.47 -0.70 12.79
N ILE A 94 -21.43 0.59 12.47
CA ILE A 94 -22.47 1.29 11.72
C ILE A 94 -21.95 1.77 10.37
N GLU A 95 -22.86 2.01 9.42
CA GLU A 95 -22.55 2.66 8.15
C GLU A 95 -23.51 3.82 7.87
N ILE A 96 -22.93 4.99 7.60
CA ILE A 96 -23.62 6.26 7.32
C ILE A 96 -23.43 6.62 5.84
N GLY A 97 -24.49 7.09 5.21
CA GLY A 97 -24.51 7.50 3.80
C GLY A 97 -25.25 6.50 2.91
N PRO A 98 -25.00 6.54 1.58
CA PRO A 98 -23.99 7.35 0.91
C PRO A 98 -24.37 8.84 0.79
N TRP A 99 -23.41 9.74 1.02
CA TRP A 99 -23.50 11.16 0.64
C TRP A 99 -22.90 11.38 -0.75
N ARG A 100 -23.59 12.11 -1.64
CA ARG A 100 -23.08 12.42 -2.98
C ARG A 100 -22.38 13.77 -3.01
N GLN A 101 -21.13 13.79 -3.48
CA GLN A 101 -20.37 14.99 -3.80
C GLN A 101 -19.91 14.92 -5.27
N GLY A 102 -20.69 15.53 -6.16
CA GLY A 102 -20.51 15.37 -7.61
C GLY A 102 -20.65 13.90 -8.05
N SER A 103 -19.66 13.37 -8.76
CA SER A 103 -19.64 11.96 -9.20
C SER A 103 -19.17 10.98 -8.11
N VAL A 104 -18.82 11.45 -6.92
CA VAL A 104 -18.31 10.60 -5.84
C VAL A 104 -19.38 10.36 -4.79
N ALA A 105 -19.67 9.09 -4.50
CA ALA A 105 -20.45 8.68 -3.34
C ALA A 105 -19.50 8.43 -2.16
N VAL A 106 -19.84 8.95 -0.99
CA VAL A 106 -19.04 8.88 0.23
C VAL A 106 -19.85 8.17 1.32
N SER A 107 -19.30 7.10 1.87
CA SER A 107 -19.92 6.35 2.99
C SER A 107 -18.94 6.24 4.15
N ARG A 108 -19.42 6.27 5.39
CA ARG A 108 -18.57 6.16 6.60
C ARG A 108 -18.94 4.90 7.37
N ARG A 109 -18.00 3.95 7.50
CA ARG A 109 -18.14 2.78 8.38
C ARG A 109 -17.43 3.04 9.70
N ILE A 110 -18.14 2.90 10.82
CA ILE A 110 -17.64 3.27 12.14
C ILE A 110 -17.83 2.10 13.08
N ARG A 111 -16.72 1.55 13.60
CA ARG A 111 -16.72 0.41 14.52
C ARG A 111 -16.20 0.81 15.88
N ILE A 112 -16.93 0.49 16.94
CA ILE A 112 -16.47 0.66 18.32
C ILE A 112 -16.02 -0.70 18.85
N ASN A 113 -14.70 -0.88 19.03
CA ASN A 113 -14.15 -2.06 19.68
C ASN A 113 -14.21 -1.88 21.19
N ARG A 114 -15.32 -2.29 21.79
CA ARG A 114 -15.57 -2.13 23.24
C ARG A 114 -14.51 -2.81 24.08
N GLN A 115 -14.02 -3.99 23.69
CA GLN A 115 -13.05 -4.72 24.50
C GLN A 115 -11.66 -4.06 24.48
N ALA A 116 -11.21 -3.62 23.31
CA ALA A 116 -9.90 -2.96 23.16
C ALA A 116 -9.93 -1.46 23.45
N GLY A 117 -11.12 -0.87 23.61
CA GLY A 117 -11.32 0.54 23.95
C GLY A 117 -10.87 1.51 22.86
N TYR A 118 -11.28 1.31 21.61
CA TYR A 118 -11.00 2.27 20.53
C TYR A 118 -12.15 2.29 19.52
N CYS A 119 -12.21 3.33 18.71
CA CYS A 119 -13.12 3.45 17.58
C CYS A 119 -12.34 3.48 16.25
N ARG A 120 -12.87 2.86 15.20
CA ARG A 120 -12.29 2.81 13.84
C ARG A 120 -13.25 3.45 12.85
N TRP A 121 -12.74 4.34 12.02
CA TRP A 121 -13.43 4.88 10.86
C TRP A 121 -12.85 4.26 9.59
N ILE A 122 -13.71 3.85 8.67
CA ILE A 122 -13.37 3.57 7.29
C ILE A 122 -14.28 4.39 6.39
N ASP A 123 -13.71 5.42 5.77
CA ASP A 123 -14.42 6.30 4.85
C ASP A 123 -14.17 5.81 3.42
N ILE A 124 -15.25 5.45 2.73
CA ILE A 124 -15.27 4.85 1.40
C ILE A 124 -15.67 5.93 0.39
N PHE A 125 -14.86 6.09 -0.66
CA PHE A 125 -15.07 7.08 -1.72
C PHE A 125 -15.20 6.35 -3.06
N GLU A 126 -16.41 6.35 -3.62
CA GLU A 126 -16.75 5.64 -4.85
C GLU A 126 -16.99 6.62 -5.99
N ASN A 127 -16.08 6.66 -6.95
CA ASN A 127 -16.25 7.48 -8.13
C ASN A 127 -17.13 6.77 -9.15
N THR A 128 -18.37 7.24 -9.30
CA THR A 128 -19.36 6.71 -10.24
C THR A 128 -19.17 7.25 -11.67
N GLY A 129 -18.30 8.25 -11.86
CA GLY A 129 -18.03 8.88 -13.14
C GLY A 129 -17.07 8.09 -14.03
N ALA A 130 -17.03 8.49 -15.31
CA ALA A 130 -16.09 7.98 -16.30
C ALA A 130 -14.70 8.64 -16.23
N GLU A 131 -14.59 9.75 -15.48
CA GLU A 131 -13.34 10.51 -15.33
C GLU A 131 -12.71 10.32 -13.96
N LYS A 132 -11.39 10.45 -13.90
CA LYS A 132 -10.64 10.42 -12.63
C LYS A 132 -10.97 11.67 -11.81
N VAL A 133 -11.25 11.51 -10.52
CA VAL A 133 -11.56 12.62 -9.62
C VAL A 133 -10.45 12.79 -8.59
N THR A 134 -10.11 14.05 -8.27
CA THR A 134 -9.24 14.37 -7.15
C THR A 134 -10.01 15.25 -6.16
N LEU A 135 -10.03 14.82 -4.89
CA LEU A 135 -10.73 15.48 -3.79
C LEU A 135 -9.72 16.04 -2.80
N ALA A 136 -10.03 17.19 -2.21
CA ALA A 136 -9.39 17.65 -0.98
C ALA A 136 -10.20 17.10 0.20
N VAL A 137 -9.66 16.12 0.93
CA VAL A 137 -10.32 15.50 2.07
C VAL A 137 -9.72 16.06 3.35
N LEU A 138 -10.57 16.48 4.27
CA LEU A 138 -10.21 17.01 5.57
C LEU A 138 -10.96 16.27 6.66
N TYR A 139 -10.25 15.81 7.68
CA TYR A 139 -10.85 15.45 8.97
C TYR A 139 -10.49 16.54 9.97
N TYR A 140 -11.50 17.09 10.61
CA TYR A 140 -11.37 18.10 11.64
C TYR A 140 -11.68 17.51 13.01
N PHE A 141 -10.90 17.95 13.99
CA PHE A 141 -11.06 17.65 15.39
C PHE A 141 -10.97 18.96 16.16
N ASP A 142 -11.99 19.20 16.96
CA ASP A 142 -12.00 20.16 18.04
C ASP A 142 -11.82 19.36 19.33
N MET A 143 -10.65 19.48 19.94
CA MET A 143 -10.31 18.74 21.16
C MET A 143 -10.90 19.50 22.35
N GLY A 144 -11.42 18.81 23.37
CA GLY A 144 -12.02 19.51 24.53
C GLY A 144 -11.03 20.41 25.29
N GLU A 145 -9.73 20.29 25.01
CA GLU A 145 -8.71 21.21 25.51
C GLU A 145 -7.59 21.48 24.52
N ALA A 146 -6.94 22.63 24.72
CA ALA A 146 -5.73 23.01 24.03
C ALA A 146 -4.64 21.94 24.17
N THR A 147 -4.15 21.44 23.03
CA THR A 147 -3.10 20.41 22.99
C THR A 147 -1.77 21.01 23.43
N SER A 148 -1.32 20.68 24.64
CA SER A 148 -0.02 21.09 25.19
C SER A 148 0.94 19.94 25.41
N ASN A 149 0.48 18.69 25.32
CA ASN A 149 1.31 17.49 25.45
C ASN A 149 1.09 16.55 24.27
N THR A 150 2.18 16.13 23.63
CA THR A 150 2.12 15.25 22.47
C THR A 150 3.20 14.18 22.50
N ARG A 151 2.88 13.02 21.93
CA ARG A 151 3.86 11.95 21.70
C ARG A 151 3.54 11.18 20.43
N THR A 152 4.48 11.16 19.51
CA THR A 152 4.36 10.45 18.23
C THR A 152 4.84 9.01 18.33
N THR A 153 4.60 8.24 17.28
CA THR A 153 5.08 6.85 17.15
C THR A 153 6.61 6.73 17.21
N SER A 154 7.36 7.75 16.80
CA SER A 154 8.82 7.82 16.95
C SER A 154 9.28 8.23 18.35
N GLY A 155 8.33 8.47 19.28
CA GLY A 155 8.61 8.88 20.65
C GLY A 155 8.85 10.38 20.83
N LYS A 156 8.77 11.17 19.76
CA LYS A 156 9.01 12.63 19.78
C LYS A 156 7.71 13.42 19.95
N ALA A 157 7.79 14.67 20.43
CA ALA A 157 6.65 15.58 20.48
C ALA A 157 6.25 16.08 19.07
N GLN A 158 7.24 16.37 18.22
CA GLN A 158 7.01 16.84 16.86
C GLN A 158 6.84 15.67 15.88
N LEU A 159 5.92 15.84 14.93
CA LEU A 159 5.69 14.90 13.84
C LEU A 159 6.83 14.91 12.84
N SER A 160 7.18 13.71 12.38
CA SER A 160 8.06 13.48 11.24
C SER A 160 7.34 12.68 10.15
N GLY A 161 7.90 12.63 8.95
CA GLY A 161 7.35 11.80 7.86
C GLY A 161 7.35 10.28 8.17
N LYS A 162 8.10 9.84 9.19
CA LYS A 162 8.14 8.44 9.63
C LYS A 162 6.95 8.10 10.52
N ASP A 163 6.36 9.09 11.19
CA ASP A 163 5.26 8.86 12.11
C ASP A 163 3.99 8.39 11.40
N TRP A 164 3.21 7.60 12.13
CA TRP A 164 1.96 7.01 11.66
C TRP A 164 0.82 7.14 12.69
N GLY A 165 1.12 7.71 13.85
CA GLY A 165 0.17 8.10 14.87
C GLY A 165 0.76 9.11 15.86
N ILE A 166 -0.12 9.71 16.66
CA ILE A 166 0.20 10.70 17.70
C ILE A 166 -0.73 10.52 18.90
N VAL A 167 -0.25 10.86 20.08
CA VAL A 167 -1.08 11.11 21.26
C VAL A 167 -1.19 12.61 21.47
N THR A 168 -2.38 13.12 21.71
CA THR A 168 -2.63 14.51 22.13
C THR A 168 -3.28 14.54 23.51
N ALA A 169 -2.90 15.52 24.33
CA ALA A 169 -3.52 15.85 25.60
C ALA A 169 -3.24 17.31 25.96
N GLY A 170 -4.00 17.87 26.89
CA GLY A 170 -3.68 19.16 27.50
C GLY A 170 -2.60 19.05 28.56
N ALA A 171 -2.68 19.94 29.55
CA ALA A 171 -1.64 20.10 30.54
C ALA A 171 -1.51 18.84 31.42
N PRO A 172 -0.29 18.51 31.90
CA PRO A 172 -0.12 17.44 32.89
C PRO A 172 -1.09 17.60 34.06
N GLY A 173 -1.80 16.54 34.42
CA GLY A 173 -2.82 16.57 35.47
C GLY A 173 -4.25 16.93 35.01
N SER A 174 -4.45 17.22 33.71
CA SER A 174 -5.80 17.43 33.16
C SER A 174 -6.69 16.22 33.47
N PRO A 175 -7.95 16.46 33.90
CA PRO A 175 -8.92 15.38 34.06
C PRO A 175 -9.39 14.83 32.71
N ARG A 176 -9.18 15.53 31.59
CA ARG A 176 -9.62 15.06 30.26
C ARG A 176 -8.78 13.86 29.79
N PRO A 177 -9.36 12.88 29.09
CA PRO A 177 -8.58 11.78 28.54
C PRO A 177 -7.54 12.27 27.53
N ALA A 178 -6.37 11.63 27.52
CA ALA A 178 -5.47 11.74 26.38
C ALA A 178 -6.07 10.97 25.19
N VAL A 179 -5.90 11.49 23.98
CA VAL A 179 -6.44 10.91 22.76
C VAL A 179 -5.30 10.36 21.91
N VAL A 180 -5.46 9.12 21.45
CA VAL A 180 -4.56 8.45 20.53
C VAL A 180 -5.17 8.48 19.14
N HIS A 181 -4.39 9.03 18.21
CA HIS A 181 -4.70 9.22 16.80
C HIS A 181 -3.83 8.28 15.96
N VAL A 182 -4.43 7.31 15.27
CA VAL A 182 -3.69 6.41 14.35
C VAL A 182 -4.19 6.67 12.93
N PHE A 183 -3.39 7.42 12.17
CA PHE A 183 -3.81 8.00 10.89
C PHE A 183 -3.20 7.32 9.66
N ALA A 184 -2.21 6.45 9.84
CA ALA A 184 -1.65 5.62 8.77
C ALA A 184 -0.96 4.37 9.34
N MET A 185 -0.46 3.51 8.46
CA MET A 185 0.59 2.55 8.81
C MET A 185 1.97 3.11 8.46
N ALA A 186 3.01 2.61 9.13
CA ALA A 186 4.40 2.98 8.86
C ALA A 186 4.78 2.79 7.37
N SER A 187 4.26 1.73 6.73
CA SER A 187 4.49 1.37 5.33
C SER A 187 3.61 2.14 4.32
N ALA A 188 2.71 3.01 4.78
CA ALA A 188 1.76 3.69 3.91
C ALA A 188 2.44 4.69 2.96
N LYS A 189 2.13 4.57 1.66
CA LYS A 189 2.52 5.58 0.66
C LYS A 189 1.71 6.87 0.81
N LEU A 190 0.43 6.73 1.13
CA LEU A 190 -0.44 7.86 1.44
C LEU A 190 -0.47 8.05 2.96
N LYS A 191 0.18 9.09 3.47
CA LYS A 191 0.03 9.54 4.84
C LYS A 191 -0.70 10.89 4.85
N PRO A 192 -1.74 11.06 5.67
CA PRO A 192 -2.35 12.37 5.88
C PRO A 192 -1.29 13.38 6.32
N ARG A 193 -1.39 14.62 5.83
CA ARG A 193 -0.68 15.73 6.42
C ARG A 193 -1.43 16.11 7.69
N LEU A 194 -0.81 15.84 8.82
CA LEU A 194 -1.34 16.19 10.12
C LEU A 194 -0.92 17.62 10.48
N GLU A 195 -1.89 18.45 10.85
CA GLU A 195 -1.65 19.84 11.24
C GLU A 195 -2.34 20.11 12.58
N PHE A 196 -1.55 20.54 13.55
CA PHE A 196 -2.01 21.07 14.83
C PHE A 196 -1.12 22.23 15.23
N ARG A 197 -1.66 23.12 16.07
CA ARG A 197 -0.87 24.19 16.68
C ARG A 197 -0.74 23.89 18.17
N PRO A 198 0.48 23.96 18.75
CA PRO A 198 0.63 23.91 20.19
C PRO A 198 -0.29 24.94 20.85
N HIS A 199 -0.95 24.56 21.94
CA HIS A 199 -1.93 25.38 22.65
C HIS A 199 -3.20 25.73 21.85
N SER A 200 -3.49 24.96 20.80
CA SER A 200 -4.78 24.94 20.11
C SER A 200 -5.47 23.60 20.39
N ASP A 201 -6.79 23.64 20.47
CA ASP A 201 -7.70 22.49 20.42
C ASP A 201 -7.87 21.93 19.00
N ASP A 202 -7.69 22.76 17.97
CA ASP A 202 -7.78 22.32 16.57
C ASP A 202 -6.69 21.32 16.13
N LEU A 203 -7.14 20.19 15.56
CA LEU A 203 -6.32 19.20 14.87
C LEU A 203 -6.95 18.84 13.50
N HIS A 204 -6.11 18.72 12.47
CA HIS A 204 -6.55 18.50 11.09
C HIS A 204 -5.80 17.38 10.39
N TYR A 205 -6.51 16.48 9.72
CA TYR A 205 -5.93 15.53 8.76
C TYR A 205 -6.22 15.99 7.34
N ARG A 206 -5.20 16.47 6.61
CA ARG A 206 -5.34 16.93 5.23
C ARG A 206 -4.84 15.88 4.24
N ILE A 207 -5.69 15.52 3.28
CA ILE A 207 -5.40 14.47 2.30
C ILE A 207 -5.83 14.93 0.91
N ARG A 208 -4.95 14.79 -0.09
CA ARG A 208 -5.31 14.92 -1.50
C ARG A 208 -5.60 13.54 -2.07
N LEU A 209 -6.88 13.19 -2.17
CA LEU A 209 -7.32 11.86 -2.55
C LEU A 209 -7.61 11.79 -4.05
N THR A 210 -7.04 10.83 -4.77
CA THR A 210 -7.34 10.61 -6.20
C THR A 210 -8.04 9.27 -6.39
N ILE A 211 -9.18 9.30 -7.07
CA ILE A 211 -10.07 8.17 -7.27
C ILE A 211 -10.18 7.90 -8.78
N PRO A 212 -9.75 6.72 -9.26
CA PRO A 212 -9.91 6.37 -10.66
C PRO A 212 -11.40 6.32 -11.09
N PRO A 213 -11.70 6.43 -12.39
CA PRO A 213 -13.05 6.25 -12.91
C PRO A 213 -13.67 4.92 -12.47
N ARG A 214 -14.95 4.92 -12.08
CA ARG A 214 -15.70 3.70 -11.75
C ARG A 214 -15.02 2.82 -10.69
N ARG A 215 -14.24 3.41 -9.78
CA ARG A 215 -13.52 2.71 -8.71
C ARG A 215 -13.85 3.29 -7.35
N ALA A 216 -13.61 2.46 -6.33
CA ALA A 216 -13.65 2.84 -4.94
C ALA A 216 -12.23 2.89 -4.36
N VAL A 217 -12.00 3.84 -3.46
CA VAL A 217 -10.84 3.88 -2.55
C VAL A 217 -11.35 4.15 -1.14
N ALA A 218 -10.56 3.82 -0.12
CA ALA A 218 -10.93 4.06 1.26
C ALA A 218 -9.77 4.57 2.11
N LEU A 219 -10.11 5.26 3.19
CA LEU A 219 -9.21 5.72 4.23
C LEU A 219 -9.65 5.11 5.57
N CYS A 220 -8.70 4.72 6.41
CA CYS A 220 -8.99 4.14 7.72
C CYS A 220 -8.24 4.86 8.84
N PHE A 221 -8.92 5.16 9.93
CA PHE A 221 -8.39 5.86 11.10
C PHE A 221 -8.79 5.12 12.37
N PHE A 222 -7.98 5.21 13.42
CA PHE A 222 -8.34 4.72 14.74
C PHE A 222 -8.14 5.81 15.79
N GLU A 223 -9.16 5.99 16.63
CA GLU A 223 -9.12 6.90 17.77
C GLU A 223 -9.28 6.10 19.06
N ALA A 224 -8.52 6.44 20.09
CA ALA A 224 -8.66 5.84 21.42
C ALA A 224 -8.53 6.90 22.52
N GLN A 225 -9.39 6.83 23.54
CA GLN A 225 -9.30 7.66 24.74
C GLN A 225 -8.56 6.89 25.84
N ARG A 226 -7.60 7.50 26.53
CA ARG A 226 -6.79 6.83 27.56
C ARG A 226 -6.47 7.77 28.71
N ARG A 227 -6.40 7.20 29.92
CA ARG A 227 -5.93 7.89 31.13
C ARG A 227 -4.96 6.99 31.89
N PRO A 228 -3.87 7.54 32.44
CA PRO A 228 -3.27 8.84 32.14
C PRO A 228 -2.62 8.86 30.74
N PHE A 229 -2.00 9.99 30.34
CA PHE A 229 -1.26 10.15 29.08
C PHE A 229 -0.23 9.02 28.82
N ALA A 230 0.43 8.52 29.86
CA ALA A 230 1.38 7.40 29.73
C ALA A 230 0.73 6.12 29.15
N ARG A 231 -0.52 5.82 29.53
CA ARG A 231 -1.28 4.69 28.97
C ARG A 231 -1.70 4.93 27.52
N ALA A 232 -1.91 6.18 27.13
CA ALA A 232 -2.15 6.57 25.75
C ALA A 232 -0.90 6.31 24.88
N ALA A 233 0.26 6.73 25.37
CA ALA A 233 1.54 6.48 24.72
C ALA A 233 1.86 4.98 24.61
N GLU A 234 1.65 4.21 25.69
CA GLU A 234 1.81 2.76 25.69
C GLU A 234 0.86 2.10 24.68
N PHE A 235 -0.41 2.51 24.65
CA PHE A 235 -1.37 2.01 23.68
C PHE A 235 -0.89 2.28 22.25
N LEU A 236 -0.48 3.52 21.93
CA LEU A 236 0.00 3.88 20.59
C LEU A 236 1.19 3.01 20.16
N GLN A 237 2.16 2.77 21.04
CA GLN A 237 3.35 1.98 20.74
C GLN A 237 3.03 0.49 20.52
N ASN A 238 2.07 -0.04 21.26
CA ASN A 238 1.66 -1.43 21.19
C ASN A 238 0.55 -1.70 20.15
N PHE A 239 -0.11 -0.65 19.65
CA PHE A 239 -1.21 -0.78 18.71
C PHE A 239 -0.73 -1.40 17.39
N LYS A 240 -1.43 -2.43 16.93
CA LYS A 240 -1.15 -3.12 15.67
C LYS A 240 -2.35 -2.95 14.73
N PRO A 241 -2.37 -1.92 13.87
CA PRO A 241 -3.45 -1.71 12.90
C PRO A 241 -3.71 -2.95 12.05
N THR A 242 -2.64 -3.70 11.73
CA THR A 242 -2.68 -4.96 10.98
C THR A 242 -3.62 -5.99 11.62
N ARG A 243 -3.56 -6.16 12.95
CA ARG A 243 -4.44 -7.06 13.70
C ARG A 243 -5.90 -6.60 13.63
N GLU A 244 -6.16 -5.31 13.84
CA GLU A 244 -7.53 -4.78 13.88
C GLU A 244 -8.20 -4.77 12.50
N LEU A 245 -7.42 -4.64 11.43
CA LEU A 245 -7.93 -4.73 10.08
C LEU A 245 -8.37 -6.15 9.69
N ARG A 246 -7.99 -7.21 10.43
CA ARG A 246 -8.47 -8.58 10.16
C ARG A 246 -9.99 -8.71 10.21
N GLY A 247 -10.65 -7.88 11.02
CA GLY A 247 -12.11 -7.81 11.10
C GLY A 247 -12.79 -6.97 10.01
N VAL A 248 -12.03 -6.37 9.09
CA VAL A 248 -12.55 -5.62 7.93
C VAL A 248 -12.73 -6.59 6.76
N PRO A 249 -13.78 -6.50 5.94
CA PRO A 249 -13.91 -7.34 4.74
C PRO A 249 -12.66 -7.24 3.84
N PRO A 250 -12.17 -8.37 3.27
CA PRO A 250 -10.97 -8.37 2.41
C PRO A 250 -11.05 -7.37 1.25
N GLU A 251 -12.22 -7.24 0.64
CA GLU A 251 -12.49 -6.31 -0.47
C GLU A 251 -12.26 -4.86 -0.05
N LEU A 252 -12.74 -4.49 1.15
CA LEU A 252 -12.58 -3.16 1.70
C LEU A 252 -11.11 -2.90 2.12
N ARG A 253 -10.46 -3.89 2.74
CA ARG A 253 -9.03 -3.79 3.07
C ARG A 253 -8.15 -3.49 1.87
N ARG A 254 -8.45 -4.11 0.71
CA ARG A 254 -7.66 -3.96 -0.52
C ARG A 254 -7.67 -2.53 -1.07
N ILE A 255 -8.70 -1.75 -0.75
CA ILE A 255 -8.85 -0.38 -1.23
C ILE A 255 -8.43 0.69 -0.19
N LEU A 256 -7.94 0.28 0.99
CA LEU A 256 -7.39 1.18 2.00
C LEU A 256 -6.05 1.77 1.54
N LEU A 257 -5.97 3.10 1.41
CA LEU A 257 -4.78 3.77 0.88
C LEU A 257 -3.75 4.16 1.96
N ASN A 258 -4.22 4.62 3.12
CA ASN A 258 -3.38 5.03 4.25
C ASN A 258 -3.08 3.89 5.24
N MET A 259 -3.81 2.79 5.11
CA MET A 259 -3.56 1.54 5.80
C MET A 259 -3.40 0.45 4.74
N PRO A 260 -2.43 0.56 3.80
CA PRO A 260 -2.33 -0.40 2.71
C PRO A 260 -2.19 -1.76 3.33
N GLY A 261 -3.19 -2.62 3.14
CA GLY A 261 -3.35 -3.84 3.93
C GLY A 261 -2.02 -4.56 4.11
N ILE A 262 -1.82 -5.18 5.29
CA ILE A 262 -0.65 -5.98 5.67
C ILE A 262 0.01 -6.48 4.39
N PRO A 263 1.26 -6.13 4.04
CA PRO A 263 1.94 -6.77 2.93
C PRO A 263 1.87 -8.25 3.23
N LEU A 264 0.96 -8.90 2.50
CA LEU A 264 0.18 -10.03 2.99
C LEU A 264 1.04 -11.01 3.79
N LEU A 265 0.52 -11.39 4.97
CA LEU A 265 0.61 -12.78 5.47
C LEU A 265 0.85 -13.68 4.26
N ALA A 266 2.02 -14.30 4.24
CA ALA A 266 2.75 -14.61 3.02
C ALA A 266 1.88 -14.79 1.76
N GLY A 267 1.83 -13.75 0.92
CA GLY A 267 1.16 -13.77 -0.38
C GLY A 267 -0.33 -14.15 -0.37
N SER A 268 -1.24 -13.20 -0.24
CA SER A 268 -2.71 -13.41 -0.33
C SER A 268 -3.33 -14.41 0.65
N VAL A 269 -2.55 -15.14 1.45
CA VAL A 269 -3.03 -16.17 2.35
C VAL A 269 -3.29 -15.59 3.72
N GLU A 270 -4.55 -15.51 4.11
CA GLU A 270 -4.90 -15.15 5.48
C GLU A 270 -4.97 -16.42 6.33
N LEU A 271 -4.12 -16.50 7.34
CA LEU A 271 -4.13 -17.57 8.34
C LEU A 271 -4.66 -17.03 9.66
N ASP A 272 -5.76 -17.59 10.14
CA ASP A 272 -6.20 -17.42 11.52
C ASP A 272 -5.23 -18.11 12.48
N ARG A 273 -4.56 -17.37 13.35
CA ARG A 273 -3.52 -17.87 14.26
C ARG A 273 -3.78 -17.39 15.69
N SER A 274 -3.49 -18.26 16.65
CA SER A 274 -3.58 -17.98 18.09
C SER A 274 -2.21 -18.04 18.75
N GLN A 275 -2.03 -17.39 19.89
CA GLN A 275 -0.85 -17.56 20.75
C GLN A 275 -0.93 -18.84 21.59
N GLU A 276 -2.14 -19.33 21.86
CA GLU A 276 -2.39 -20.41 22.83
C GLU A 276 -2.20 -21.81 22.23
N ALA A 277 -2.71 -22.02 21.02
CA ALA A 277 -2.83 -23.34 20.41
C ALA A 277 -2.72 -23.28 18.88
N ASP A 278 -2.39 -24.42 18.29
CA ASP A 278 -2.55 -24.62 16.86
C ASP A 278 -4.05 -24.70 16.50
N LEU A 279 -4.38 -24.38 15.26
CA LEU A 279 -5.74 -24.29 14.77
C LEU A 279 -5.93 -25.12 13.50
N ILE A 280 -7.05 -25.84 13.43
CA ILE A 280 -7.59 -26.41 12.21
C ILE A 280 -8.97 -25.84 11.96
N VAL A 281 -9.22 -25.42 10.73
CA VAL A 281 -10.53 -25.00 10.22
C VAL A 281 -10.92 -25.98 9.12
N PRO A 282 -11.90 -26.85 9.35
CA PRO A 282 -12.45 -27.71 8.30
C PRO A 282 -13.24 -26.91 7.24
N VAL A 283 -13.52 -27.54 6.10
CA VAL A 283 -14.40 -27.00 5.04
C VAL A 283 -15.81 -26.76 5.55
N SER A 284 -16.31 -27.62 6.45
CA SER A 284 -17.61 -27.45 7.13
C SER A 284 -17.67 -26.20 8.01
N GLY A 285 -16.55 -25.52 8.24
CA GLY A 285 -16.43 -24.46 9.23
C GLY A 285 -16.14 -25.01 10.63
N GLY A 286 -16.20 -24.13 11.63
CA GLY A 286 -15.75 -24.44 12.99
C GLY A 286 -14.23 -24.26 13.16
N ARG A 287 -13.81 -24.05 14.40
CA ARG A 287 -12.41 -23.82 14.79
C ARG A 287 -12.01 -24.89 15.80
N LEU A 288 -11.10 -25.76 15.41
CA LEU A 288 -10.58 -26.84 16.25
C LEU A 288 -9.22 -26.42 16.81
N ARG A 289 -9.08 -26.40 18.13
CA ARG A 289 -7.86 -25.96 18.82
C ARG A 289 -7.13 -27.16 19.42
N GLY A 290 -5.81 -27.20 19.27
CA GLY A 290 -4.99 -28.27 19.84
C GLY A 290 -3.51 -28.13 19.48
N ARG A 291 -2.80 -29.25 19.44
CA ARG A 291 -1.42 -29.36 18.96
C ARG A 291 -1.38 -30.26 17.74
N ILE A 292 -0.88 -29.73 16.62
CA ILE A 292 -0.71 -30.52 15.40
C ILE A 292 0.47 -31.48 15.59
N ALA A 293 0.23 -32.78 15.41
CA ALA A 293 1.23 -33.82 15.65
C ALA A 293 2.11 -34.11 14.42
N ASN A 294 1.62 -33.80 13.22
CA ASN A 294 2.34 -34.04 11.97
C ASN A 294 3.72 -33.37 12.01
N ARG A 295 4.77 -34.14 11.70
CA ARG A 295 6.16 -33.64 11.61
C ARG A 295 6.57 -33.23 10.21
N ARG A 296 5.84 -33.73 9.21
CA ARG A 296 6.09 -33.51 7.78
C ARG A 296 4.79 -33.36 7.03
N PHE A 297 4.84 -32.56 5.98
CA PHE A 297 3.76 -32.36 5.01
C PHE A 297 4.34 -32.55 3.62
N VAL A 298 3.69 -33.35 2.79
CA VAL A 298 4.11 -33.56 1.40
C VAL A 298 3.10 -32.89 0.50
N LEU A 299 3.56 -31.89 -0.26
CA LEU A 299 2.75 -31.22 -1.27
C LEU A 299 3.16 -31.70 -2.65
N LYS A 300 2.20 -32.22 -3.41
CA LYS A 300 2.37 -32.41 -4.85
C LYS A 300 2.17 -31.06 -5.53
N THR A 301 3.27 -30.46 -5.97
CA THR A 301 3.26 -29.18 -6.68
C THR A 301 3.40 -29.40 -8.17
N GLU A 302 3.21 -28.34 -8.94
CA GLU A 302 3.52 -28.32 -10.37
C GLU A 302 5.01 -28.50 -10.70
N PHE A 303 5.90 -28.37 -9.72
CA PHE A 303 7.35 -28.53 -9.86
C PHE A 303 7.85 -29.85 -9.26
N GLY A 304 6.93 -30.76 -8.92
CA GLY A 304 7.23 -32.01 -8.22
C GLY A 304 6.80 -32.01 -6.76
N GLU A 305 7.14 -33.07 -6.04
CA GLU A 305 6.82 -33.20 -4.62
C GLU A 305 7.75 -32.34 -3.76
N VAL A 306 7.15 -31.60 -2.83
CA VAL A 306 7.87 -30.78 -1.85
C VAL A 306 7.57 -31.34 -0.47
N ASN A 307 8.61 -31.81 0.21
CA ASN A 307 8.55 -32.31 1.58
C ASN A 307 8.89 -31.17 2.55
N LEU A 308 7.89 -30.71 3.29
CA LEU A 308 8.00 -29.60 4.22
C LEU A 308 8.05 -30.11 5.66
N ALA A 309 9.06 -29.72 6.42
CA ALA A 309 9.06 -29.99 7.85
C ALA A 309 8.01 -29.11 8.54
N ALA A 310 7.34 -29.65 9.57
CA ALA A 310 6.36 -28.88 10.34
C ALA A 310 6.98 -27.61 10.95
N ALA A 311 8.25 -27.67 11.37
CA ALA A 311 8.97 -26.52 11.92
C ALA A 311 9.15 -25.37 10.91
N GLU A 312 9.17 -25.65 9.62
CA GLU A 312 9.26 -24.66 8.55
C GLU A 312 7.91 -24.09 8.15
N LEU A 313 6.81 -24.68 8.63
CA LEU A 313 5.45 -24.34 8.24
C LEU A 313 4.81 -23.42 9.28
N ILE A 314 4.17 -22.35 8.80
CA ILE A 314 3.28 -21.49 9.60
C ILE A 314 1.84 -21.98 9.47
N GLY A 315 1.44 -22.41 8.27
CA GLY A 315 0.13 -23.00 8.05
C GLY A 315 -0.14 -23.36 6.60
N LEU A 316 -1.28 -24.00 6.39
CA LEU A 316 -1.87 -24.33 5.10
C LEU A 316 -3.21 -23.61 4.99
N ALA A 317 -3.56 -23.11 3.81
CA ALA A 317 -4.91 -22.61 3.56
C ALA A 317 -5.36 -22.89 2.14
N ARG A 318 -6.65 -23.14 2.01
CA ARG A 318 -7.31 -23.30 0.71
C ARG A 318 -7.72 -21.92 0.18
N PRO A 319 -7.25 -21.51 -1.02
CA PRO A 319 -7.75 -20.32 -1.68
C PRO A 319 -9.26 -20.39 -1.90
N SER A 320 -9.94 -19.25 -1.84
CA SER A 320 -11.37 -19.20 -2.19
C SER A 320 -11.58 -19.69 -3.64
N GLY A 321 -12.53 -20.61 -3.82
CA GLY A 321 -12.84 -21.20 -5.13
C GLY A 321 -11.96 -22.39 -5.55
N SER A 322 -10.95 -22.75 -4.76
CA SER A 322 -10.17 -23.98 -4.98
C SER A 322 -10.73 -25.11 -4.11
N THR A 323 -10.83 -26.33 -4.64
CA THR A 323 -11.21 -27.54 -3.88
C THR A 323 -10.01 -28.39 -3.49
N GLU A 324 -8.98 -28.47 -4.33
CA GLU A 324 -7.85 -29.40 -4.13
C GLU A 324 -6.56 -28.68 -3.72
N ARG A 325 -6.35 -27.47 -4.23
CA ARG A 325 -5.09 -26.75 -4.03
C ARG A 325 -5.05 -26.07 -2.67
N LEU A 326 -3.95 -26.29 -1.95
CA LEU A 326 -3.57 -25.62 -0.72
C LEU A 326 -2.37 -24.70 -0.97
N LEU A 327 -2.29 -23.63 -0.17
CA LEU A 327 -1.16 -22.73 -0.07
C LEU A 327 -0.48 -22.92 1.28
N ALA A 328 0.75 -23.39 1.26
CA ALA A 328 1.59 -23.60 2.43
C ALA A 328 2.49 -22.39 2.67
N VAL A 329 2.27 -21.71 3.79
CA VAL A 329 3.03 -20.54 4.20
C VAL A 329 4.19 -20.98 5.08
N LEU A 330 5.42 -20.69 4.66
CA LEU A 330 6.63 -21.08 5.38
C LEU A 330 7.14 -19.96 6.31
N THR A 331 7.99 -20.31 7.27
CA THR A 331 8.58 -19.40 8.26
C THR A 331 9.51 -18.35 7.66
N ASP A 332 10.04 -18.59 6.46
CA ASP A 332 10.85 -17.62 5.70
C ASP A 332 10.01 -16.78 4.72
N GLY A 333 8.69 -16.93 4.77
CA GLY A 333 7.74 -16.16 3.97
C GLY A 333 7.49 -16.77 2.59
N GLN A 334 8.04 -17.93 2.24
CA GLN A 334 7.61 -18.63 1.03
C GLN A 334 6.14 -19.08 1.12
N VAL A 335 5.52 -19.23 -0.04
CA VAL A 335 4.19 -19.81 -0.24
C VAL A 335 4.30 -20.88 -1.30
N VAL A 336 4.20 -22.13 -0.89
CA VAL A 336 4.22 -23.27 -1.80
C VAL A 336 2.78 -23.65 -2.11
N ALA A 337 2.46 -23.81 -3.38
CA ALA A 337 1.10 -24.09 -3.82
C ALA A 337 1.02 -25.50 -4.42
N GLY A 338 0.15 -26.35 -3.89
CA GLY A 338 0.04 -27.75 -4.33
C GLY A 338 -1.09 -28.50 -3.64
N GLU A 339 -1.19 -29.78 -3.92
CA GLU A 339 -2.13 -30.72 -3.29
C GLU A 339 -1.43 -31.39 -2.10
N LEU A 340 -2.10 -31.46 -0.94
CA LEU A 340 -1.55 -32.15 0.23
C LEU A 340 -1.78 -33.66 0.10
N VAL A 341 -0.71 -34.40 -0.16
CA VAL A 341 -0.75 -35.86 -0.38
C VAL A 341 -0.28 -36.67 0.84
N SER A 342 0.36 -36.03 1.82
CA SER A 342 0.63 -36.68 3.11
C SER A 342 -0.68 -36.95 3.87
N GLY A 343 -0.72 -38.06 4.62
CA GLY A 343 -1.88 -38.62 5.33
C GLY A 343 -2.61 -37.69 6.30
N PRO A 344 -3.56 -38.20 7.10
CA PRO A 344 -4.47 -37.35 7.86
C PRO A 344 -3.70 -36.38 8.76
N ILE A 345 -4.25 -35.17 8.89
CA ILE A 345 -3.76 -34.17 9.82
C ILE A 345 -4.22 -34.58 11.21
N VAL A 346 -3.28 -34.79 12.11
CA VAL A 346 -3.51 -35.25 13.47
C VAL A 346 -3.42 -34.05 14.42
N LEU A 347 -4.51 -33.80 15.15
CA LEU A 347 -4.62 -32.75 16.16
C LEU A 347 -4.85 -33.38 17.54
N HIS A 348 -3.91 -33.17 18.46
CA HIS A 348 -4.11 -33.50 19.87
C HIS A 348 -4.86 -32.37 20.56
N MET A 349 -6.08 -32.62 21.01
CA MET A 349 -6.91 -31.63 21.69
C MET A 349 -6.46 -31.46 23.15
N GLY A 350 -6.84 -30.35 23.78
CA GLY A 350 -6.56 -30.11 25.21
C GLY A 350 -7.19 -31.14 26.15
N SER A 351 -8.18 -31.90 25.69
CA SER A 351 -8.80 -33.01 26.44
C SER A 351 -8.01 -34.32 26.40
N GLY A 352 -6.90 -34.39 25.65
CA GLY A 352 -6.12 -35.62 25.43
C GLY A 352 -6.59 -36.46 24.24
N ASN A 353 -7.75 -36.14 23.65
CA ASN A 353 -8.26 -36.84 22.47
C ASN A 353 -7.46 -36.49 21.22
N GLU A 354 -7.30 -37.48 20.34
CA GLU A 354 -6.73 -37.31 19.02
C GLU A 354 -7.84 -37.15 17.98
N LEU A 355 -7.74 -36.12 17.14
CA LEU A 355 -8.62 -35.91 15.99
C LEU A 355 -7.82 -36.02 14.70
N LYS A 356 -8.33 -36.81 13.75
CA LYS A 356 -7.77 -36.98 12.40
C LYS A 356 -8.65 -36.24 11.40
N VAL A 357 -8.06 -35.33 10.64
CA VAL A 357 -8.74 -34.54 9.60
C VAL A 357 -8.15 -34.91 8.24
N SER A 358 -9.02 -35.29 7.29
CA SER A 358 -8.59 -35.58 5.92
C SER A 358 -8.09 -34.30 5.23
N PRO A 359 -7.05 -34.35 4.38
CA PRO A 359 -6.65 -33.22 3.52
C PRO A 359 -7.81 -32.63 2.71
N ALA A 360 -8.75 -33.45 2.25
CA ALA A 360 -9.93 -33.02 1.48
C ALA A 360 -10.87 -32.12 2.30
N ASP A 361 -10.96 -32.37 3.61
CA ASP A 361 -11.80 -31.61 4.54
C ASP A 361 -11.09 -30.38 5.11
N LEU A 362 -9.82 -30.15 4.76
CA LEU A 362 -9.04 -29.05 5.29
C LEU A 362 -9.30 -27.74 4.53
N ARG A 363 -9.89 -26.75 5.22
CA ARG A 363 -9.91 -25.36 4.73
C ARG A 363 -8.65 -24.61 5.15
N GLN A 364 -8.23 -24.76 6.41
CA GLN A 364 -7.04 -24.12 6.94
C GLN A 364 -6.43 -24.96 8.05
N LEU A 365 -5.10 -24.97 8.11
CA LEU A 365 -4.31 -25.39 9.26
C LEU A 365 -3.34 -24.27 9.59
N SER A 366 -3.11 -24.00 10.87
CA SER A 366 -2.17 -22.97 11.28
C SER A 366 -1.54 -23.30 12.62
N PHE A 367 -0.23 -23.16 12.68
CA PHE A 367 0.50 -23.28 13.92
C PHE A 367 0.37 -22.01 14.77
N ARG A 368 0.44 -22.20 16.09
CA ARG A 368 0.43 -21.10 17.06
C ARG A 368 1.54 -20.08 16.78
N ILE A 369 1.32 -18.86 17.25
CA ILE A 369 2.31 -17.78 17.22
C ILE A 369 3.39 -18.11 18.26
N SER A 370 4.65 -18.09 17.85
CA SER A 370 5.82 -18.30 18.71
C SER A 370 7.02 -17.51 18.14
N PRO A 371 8.14 -17.39 18.86
CA PRO A 371 9.35 -16.76 18.32
C PRO A 371 9.84 -17.40 17.00
N GLU A 372 9.70 -18.71 16.87
CA GLU A 372 10.09 -19.47 15.66
C GLU A 372 9.07 -19.32 14.52
N ARG A 373 7.83 -18.94 14.87
CA ARG A 373 6.73 -18.71 13.93
C ARG A 373 6.09 -17.36 14.24
N PRO A 374 6.78 -16.25 13.97
CA PRO A 374 6.29 -14.93 14.33
C PRO A 374 4.97 -14.63 13.63
N GLU A 375 4.20 -13.70 14.19
CA GLU A 375 2.95 -13.25 13.59
C GLU A 375 3.18 -12.55 12.24
N GLU A 376 4.28 -11.80 12.14
CA GLU A 376 4.72 -11.12 10.93
C GLU A 376 6.07 -11.70 10.47
N ILE A 377 6.16 -12.02 9.18
CA ILE A 377 7.38 -12.59 8.59
C ILE A 377 8.05 -11.48 7.78
N PRO A 378 9.26 -11.03 8.17
CA PRO A 378 9.98 -10.05 7.37
C PRO A 378 10.36 -10.66 6.02
N GLN A 379 10.21 -9.88 4.95
CA GLN A 379 10.68 -10.31 3.63
C GLN A 379 12.19 -10.07 3.53
N THR A 380 12.98 -11.08 3.85
CA THR A 380 14.46 -11.02 3.85
C THR A 380 15.10 -11.64 2.61
N ARG A 381 14.33 -12.34 1.77
CA ARG A 381 14.82 -13.05 0.58
C ARG A 381 14.18 -12.50 -0.69
N ALA A 382 14.87 -12.73 -1.82
CA ALA A 382 14.30 -12.51 -3.14
C ALA A 382 13.22 -13.57 -3.41
N MET A 383 12.09 -13.13 -3.96
CA MET A 383 10.86 -13.91 -4.11
C MET A 383 10.30 -13.75 -5.51
N VAL A 384 9.96 -14.86 -6.16
CA VAL A 384 9.13 -14.87 -7.37
C VAL A 384 7.70 -15.14 -6.97
N VAL A 385 6.77 -14.29 -7.40
CA VAL A 385 5.32 -14.48 -7.17
C VAL A 385 4.69 -14.92 -8.47
N LEU A 386 4.02 -16.07 -8.44
CA LEU A 386 3.33 -16.64 -9.58
C LEU A 386 1.86 -16.21 -9.59
N ARG A 387 1.26 -16.18 -10.78
CA ARG A 387 -0.18 -15.92 -10.97
C ARG A 387 -1.06 -16.97 -10.27
N GLY A 388 -0.53 -18.17 -10.05
CA GLY A 388 -1.18 -19.23 -9.26
C GLY A 388 -1.14 -19.02 -7.74
N GLY A 389 -0.59 -17.91 -7.23
CA GLY A 389 -0.53 -17.60 -5.80
C GLY A 389 0.72 -18.09 -5.08
N ALA A 390 1.53 -18.96 -5.69
CA ALA A 390 2.81 -19.37 -5.12
C ALA A 390 3.78 -18.17 -5.01
N ARG A 391 4.60 -18.16 -3.97
CA ARG A 391 5.65 -17.19 -3.70
C ARG A 391 6.91 -17.93 -3.29
N LEU A 392 7.86 -18.08 -4.20
CA LEU A 392 9.00 -18.95 -3.97
C LEU A 392 10.26 -18.11 -3.81
N ALA A 393 11.08 -18.44 -2.81
CA ALA A 393 12.35 -17.77 -2.60
C ALA A 393 13.35 -18.31 -3.63
N PHE A 394 14.16 -17.43 -4.19
CA PHE A 394 15.17 -17.79 -5.16
C PHE A 394 16.49 -17.07 -4.88
N ASP A 395 17.58 -17.65 -5.35
CA ASP A 395 18.89 -17.02 -5.34
C ASP A 395 18.97 -15.99 -6.47
N HIS A 396 19.10 -14.72 -6.08
CA HIS A 396 19.17 -13.59 -7.01
C HIS A 396 20.60 -13.16 -7.30
N GLN A 397 21.60 -13.73 -6.62
CA GLN A 397 22.99 -13.35 -6.82
C GLN A 397 23.44 -13.75 -8.23
N GLY A 398 24.00 -12.78 -8.97
CA GLY A 398 24.42 -12.98 -10.36
C GLY A 398 23.27 -13.08 -11.39
N LEU A 399 22.01 -13.02 -10.96
CA LEU A 399 20.87 -13.02 -11.88
C LEU A 399 20.75 -11.66 -12.56
N THR A 400 20.66 -11.66 -13.88
CA THR A 400 20.44 -10.46 -14.70
C THR A 400 19.20 -10.65 -15.55
N PHE A 401 18.29 -9.68 -15.53
CA PHE A 401 17.10 -9.69 -16.37
C PHE A 401 17.34 -8.87 -17.64
N LYS A 402 17.00 -9.43 -18.81
CA LYS A 402 17.04 -8.70 -20.08
C LYS A 402 15.71 -7.97 -20.30
N PHE A 403 15.75 -6.65 -20.41
CA PHE A 403 14.57 -5.80 -20.57
C PHE A 403 14.61 -5.05 -21.89
N LEU A 404 13.57 -5.19 -22.71
CA LEU A 404 13.38 -4.42 -23.94
C LEU A 404 12.59 -3.16 -23.61
N THR A 405 13.24 -2.01 -23.72
CA THR A 405 12.64 -0.70 -23.42
C THR A 405 12.47 0.12 -24.70
N ALA A 406 11.78 1.26 -24.61
CA ALA A 406 11.74 2.24 -25.69
C ALA A 406 13.12 2.88 -25.99
N HIS A 407 14.13 2.60 -25.15
CA HIS A 407 15.48 3.16 -25.25
C HIS A 407 16.52 2.11 -25.67
N GLY A 408 16.08 0.89 -26.01
CA GLY A 408 16.94 -0.23 -26.35
C GLY A 408 16.85 -1.36 -25.33
N GLU A 409 17.70 -2.35 -25.54
CA GLU A 409 17.87 -3.47 -24.61
C GLU A 409 18.70 -3.05 -23.41
N VAL A 410 18.24 -3.46 -22.22
CA VAL A 410 18.87 -3.15 -20.95
C VAL A 410 19.05 -4.43 -20.15
N HIS A 411 20.23 -4.59 -19.57
CA HIS A 411 20.53 -5.66 -18.63
C HIS A 411 20.36 -5.13 -17.21
N LEU A 412 19.47 -5.76 -16.45
CA LEU A 412 19.10 -5.33 -15.10
C LEU A 412 19.57 -6.37 -14.08
N PRO A 413 20.70 -6.12 -13.38
CA PRO A 413 21.15 -6.99 -12.30
C PRO A 413 20.10 -7.04 -11.18
N ALA A 414 19.76 -8.24 -10.72
CA ALA A 414 18.68 -8.45 -9.76
C ALA A 414 18.93 -7.78 -8.41
N ASN A 415 20.19 -7.66 -7.99
CA ASN A 415 20.61 -6.99 -6.76
C ASN A 415 20.31 -5.48 -6.74
N GLU A 416 20.14 -4.86 -7.91
CA GLU A 416 19.83 -3.42 -8.04
C GLU A 416 18.33 -3.13 -8.18
N LEU A 417 17.55 -4.19 -8.32
CA LEU A 417 16.10 -4.12 -8.40
C LEU A 417 15.50 -4.29 -7.01
N ARG A 418 14.41 -3.58 -6.76
CA ARG A 418 13.47 -3.83 -5.67
C ARG A 418 12.36 -4.78 -6.13
N ALA A 419 11.87 -4.61 -7.36
CA ALA A 419 10.83 -5.45 -7.92
C ALA A 419 10.80 -5.39 -9.46
N ILE A 420 10.20 -6.41 -10.07
CA ILE A 420 9.71 -6.36 -11.45
C ILE A 420 8.23 -6.71 -11.43
N GLU A 421 7.36 -5.80 -11.87
CA GLU A 421 5.92 -6.00 -11.98
C GLU A 421 5.57 -6.41 -13.41
N LEU A 422 5.01 -7.61 -13.60
CA LEU A 422 4.58 -8.09 -14.91
C LEU A 422 3.07 -7.94 -15.11
N ASP A 423 2.29 -7.93 -14.02
CA ASP A 423 0.87 -7.57 -14.05
C ASP A 423 0.71 -6.08 -13.71
N THR A 424 0.70 -5.22 -14.73
CA THR A 424 0.38 -3.80 -14.54
C THR A 424 -1.12 -3.56 -14.70
N PRO A 425 -1.73 -2.63 -13.94
CA PRO A 425 -3.19 -2.43 -13.93
C PRO A 425 -3.83 -2.18 -15.30
N ASN A 426 -3.06 -1.67 -16.27
CA ASN A 426 -3.53 -1.33 -17.60
C ASN A 426 -3.20 -2.42 -18.65
N GLY A 427 -2.69 -3.59 -18.23
CA GLY A 427 -2.20 -4.62 -19.14
C GLY A 427 -1.04 -4.13 -20.03
N GLY A 428 -0.33 -3.09 -19.58
CA GLY A 428 0.72 -2.43 -20.34
C GLY A 428 2.08 -3.10 -20.18
N LEU A 429 3.13 -2.35 -20.50
CA LEU A 429 4.53 -2.76 -20.29
C LEU A 429 4.77 -3.23 -18.84
N HIS A 430 5.72 -4.15 -18.67
CA HIS A 430 6.25 -4.50 -17.36
C HIS A 430 7.01 -3.32 -16.76
N ARG A 431 7.18 -3.32 -15.43
CA ARG A 431 7.88 -2.24 -14.72
C ARG A 431 9.00 -2.80 -13.87
N ALA A 432 10.23 -2.42 -14.16
CA ALA A 432 11.37 -2.63 -13.28
C ALA A 432 11.44 -1.47 -12.28
N ILE A 433 11.44 -1.79 -10.99
CA ILE A 433 11.53 -0.84 -9.88
C ILE A 433 12.87 -1.08 -9.21
N PHE A 434 13.73 -0.07 -9.19
CA PHE A 434 15.06 -0.12 -8.60
C PHE A 434 15.01 0.09 -7.09
N GLN A 435 16.08 -0.27 -6.39
CA GLN A 435 16.22 -0.03 -4.95
C GLN A 435 16.04 1.47 -4.62
N ASN A 436 16.54 2.36 -5.48
CA ASN A 436 16.42 3.81 -5.35
C ASN A 436 15.07 4.40 -5.73
N GLY A 437 14.11 3.55 -6.07
CA GLY A 437 12.78 3.97 -6.46
C GLY A 437 12.72 4.49 -7.90
N SER A 438 13.81 4.39 -8.69
CA SER A 438 13.70 4.50 -10.14
C SER A 438 12.70 3.47 -10.67
N VAL A 439 12.00 3.84 -11.73
CA VAL A 439 11.04 3.01 -12.43
C VAL A 439 11.37 3.08 -13.92
N LEU A 440 11.55 1.91 -14.53
CA LEU A 440 11.76 1.75 -15.96
C LEU A 440 10.72 0.79 -16.53
N SER A 441 9.93 1.26 -17.48
CA SER A 441 8.94 0.47 -18.19
C SER A 441 9.55 -0.22 -19.42
N GLY A 442 9.14 -1.46 -19.67
CA GLY A 442 9.64 -2.27 -20.78
C GLY A 442 9.03 -3.67 -20.80
N LEU A 443 9.57 -4.56 -21.61
CA LEU A 443 9.19 -5.96 -21.66
C LEU A 443 10.35 -6.82 -21.15
N LEU A 444 10.04 -7.75 -20.26
CA LEU A 444 11.01 -8.78 -19.88
C LEU A 444 11.21 -9.69 -21.10
N ALA A 445 12.41 -9.63 -21.70
CA ALA A 445 12.71 -10.24 -22.98
C ALA A 445 12.63 -11.77 -22.91
N ASP A 446 13.16 -12.33 -21.81
CA ASP A 446 13.25 -13.77 -21.65
C ASP A 446 11.84 -14.38 -21.52
N PRO A 447 11.46 -15.31 -22.42
CA PRO A 447 10.15 -15.96 -22.36
C PRO A 447 10.04 -16.91 -21.16
N ARG A 448 11.18 -17.37 -20.64
CA ARG A 448 11.32 -18.23 -19.49
C ARG A 448 12.49 -17.76 -18.63
N VAL A 449 12.34 -17.82 -17.31
CA VAL A 449 13.37 -17.39 -16.36
C VAL A 449 13.84 -18.62 -15.57
N LYS A 450 15.13 -18.91 -15.66
CA LYS A 450 15.77 -19.96 -14.86
C LYS A 450 16.10 -19.41 -13.48
N LEU A 451 15.54 -20.03 -12.45
CA LEU A 451 15.69 -19.66 -11.05
C LEU A 451 16.24 -20.85 -10.28
N ARG A 452 17.18 -20.58 -9.37
CA ARG A 452 17.59 -21.54 -8.35
C ARG A 452 16.79 -21.25 -7.09
N LEU A 453 15.81 -22.10 -6.79
CA LEU A 453 14.98 -21.90 -5.60
C LEU A 453 15.81 -22.15 -4.33
N SER A 454 15.48 -21.46 -3.24
CA SER A 454 16.15 -21.68 -1.94
C SER A 454 15.97 -23.11 -1.41
N MET A 455 14.92 -23.82 -1.86
CA MET A 455 14.69 -25.23 -1.61
C MET A 455 15.58 -26.16 -2.48
N LYS A 456 16.63 -25.62 -3.13
CA LYS A 456 17.57 -26.32 -4.02
C LYS A 456 16.95 -26.98 -5.26
N LEU A 457 15.70 -26.65 -5.58
CA LEU A 457 15.04 -27.09 -6.80
C LEU A 457 15.33 -26.07 -7.92
N PRO A 458 15.89 -26.49 -9.07
CA PRO A 458 15.92 -25.63 -10.24
C PRO A 458 14.49 -25.42 -10.75
N MET A 459 14.17 -24.21 -11.16
CA MET A 459 12.87 -23.84 -11.68
C MET A 459 13.04 -23.06 -12.97
N ASP A 460 12.43 -23.53 -14.04
CA ASP A 460 12.39 -22.82 -15.31
C ASP A 460 10.96 -22.34 -15.56
N VAL A 461 10.69 -21.08 -15.23
CA VAL A 461 9.33 -20.54 -15.17
C VAL A 461 8.98 -19.71 -16.39
N PRO A 462 7.89 -20.02 -17.10
CA PRO A 462 7.38 -19.15 -18.16
C PRO A 462 7.04 -17.76 -17.61
N ARG A 463 7.46 -16.71 -18.32
CA ARG A 463 7.16 -15.30 -17.99
C ARG A 463 5.66 -15.05 -17.74
N GLN A 464 4.80 -15.69 -18.55
CA GLN A 464 3.33 -15.64 -18.44
C GLN A 464 2.76 -16.28 -17.17
N ARG A 465 3.59 -16.95 -16.36
CA ARG A 465 3.19 -17.44 -15.04
C ARG A 465 3.69 -16.55 -13.91
N VAL A 466 4.69 -15.72 -14.17
CA VAL A 466 5.25 -14.79 -13.19
C VAL A 466 4.40 -13.53 -13.13
N ARG A 467 3.88 -13.23 -11.96
CA ARG A 467 3.19 -11.97 -11.66
C ARG A 467 4.17 -10.86 -11.32
N ARG A 468 5.18 -11.18 -10.50
CA ARG A 468 6.24 -10.25 -10.12
C ARG A 468 7.48 -10.94 -9.56
N PHE A 469 8.62 -10.29 -9.70
CA PHE A 469 9.81 -10.57 -8.89
C PHE A 469 9.92 -9.51 -7.79
N ILE A 470 10.38 -9.89 -6.62
CA ILE A 470 10.60 -8.99 -5.48
C ILE A 470 11.97 -9.31 -4.91
N MET A 471 12.77 -8.29 -4.66
CA MET A 471 14.09 -8.42 -4.06
C MET A 471 14.04 -7.90 -2.62
N PRO A 472 14.95 -8.36 -1.74
CA PRO A 472 15.03 -7.81 -0.40
C PRO A 472 15.34 -6.30 -0.48
N PRO A 473 14.76 -5.47 0.39
CA PRO A 473 15.11 -4.06 0.44
C PRO A 473 16.57 -3.92 0.88
N ARG A 474 17.29 -3.01 0.25
CA ARG A 474 18.63 -2.60 0.68
C ARG A 474 18.53 -1.25 1.38
N GLU A 475 19.27 -1.06 2.48
CA GLU A 475 19.49 0.28 2.98
C GLU A 475 20.27 1.05 1.92
N GLU A 476 19.61 2.02 1.31
CA GLU A 476 20.27 2.90 0.38
C GLU A 476 20.76 4.13 1.10
N ASP A 477 22.01 4.47 0.79
CA ASP A 477 22.50 5.81 0.99
C ASP A 477 21.61 6.75 0.14
N HIS A 478 21.00 7.74 0.79
CA HIS A 478 20.15 8.73 0.14
C HIS A 478 21.01 9.71 -0.67
N GLN A 479 21.79 9.16 -1.61
CA GLN A 479 22.64 9.92 -2.48
C GLN A 479 21.81 10.85 -3.35
N ARG A 480 22.40 12.00 -3.62
CA ARG A 480 21.80 13.05 -4.40
C ARG A 480 21.86 12.68 -5.87
N HIS A 481 20.75 12.18 -6.37
CA HIS A 481 20.59 11.84 -7.77
C HIS A 481 19.88 12.95 -8.54
N ASP A 482 20.25 13.11 -9.81
CA ASP A 482 19.41 13.78 -10.80
C ASP A 482 18.11 13.00 -10.95
N ARG A 483 17.00 13.71 -11.11
CA ARG A 483 15.68 13.13 -11.36
C ARG A 483 15.26 13.39 -12.80
N LEU A 484 15.25 12.33 -13.60
CA LEU A 484 14.71 12.33 -14.95
C LEU A 484 13.29 11.77 -14.94
N THR A 485 12.32 12.55 -15.42
CA THR A 485 10.92 12.11 -15.56
C THR A 485 10.59 11.98 -17.04
N LEU A 486 10.10 10.80 -17.44
CA LEU A 486 9.72 10.48 -18.80
C LEU A 486 8.22 10.70 -19.02
N ARG A 487 7.82 10.86 -20.29
CA ARG A 487 6.42 11.11 -20.67
C ARG A 487 5.48 9.94 -20.40
N ASN A 488 5.99 8.72 -20.38
CA ASN A 488 5.23 7.53 -19.99
C ASN A 488 5.01 7.43 -18.47
N GLY A 489 5.52 8.38 -17.68
CA GLY A 489 5.41 8.41 -16.22
C GLY A 489 6.55 7.70 -15.48
N ASP A 490 7.51 7.12 -16.20
CA ASP A 490 8.72 6.59 -15.59
C ASP A 490 9.54 7.72 -14.94
N VAL A 491 10.21 7.37 -13.84
CA VAL A 491 11.07 8.27 -13.08
C VAL A 491 12.38 7.57 -12.88
N LEU A 492 13.48 8.14 -13.36
CA LEU A 492 14.81 7.58 -13.23
C LEU A 492 15.64 8.49 -12.34
N LEU A 493 16.32 7.90 -11.36
CA LEU A 493 17.25 8.56 -10.46
C LEU A 493 18.66 8.09 -10.82
N GLY A 494 19.56 9.04 -11.01
CA GLY A 494 20.91 8.74 -11.46
C GLY A 494 21.76 9.98 -11.67
N GLN A 495 22.64 9.92 -12.66
CA GLN A 495 23.48 11.04 -13.09
C GLN A 495 23.34 11.23 -14.60
N LEU A 496 23.28 12.49 -15.03
CA LEU A 496 23.35 12.84 -16.44
C LEU A 496 24.78 12.56 -16.94
N ALA A 497 24.89 11.76 -18.01
CA ALA A 497 26.18 11.35 -18.57
C ALA A 497 26.87 12.47 -19.37
N ASP A 498 26.07 13.37 -19.94
CA ASP A 498 26.56 14.42 -20.81
C ASP A 498 27.22 15.54 -19.96
N PRO A 499 28.45 15.97 -20.27
CA PRO A 499 29.13 17.00 -19.48
C PRO A 499 28.52 18.40 -19.69
N SER A 500 27.90 18.63 -20.84
CA SER A 500 27.26 19.89 -21.20
C SER A 500 26.15 19.67 -22.23
N TRP A 501 25.22 20.62 -22.29
CA TRP A 501 24.14 20.64 -23.25
C TRP A 501 24.20 21.88 -24.12
N THR A 502 23.95 21.73 -25.42
CA THR A 502 23.84 22.84 -26.36
C THR A 502 22.38 23.13 -26.66
N VAL A 503 21.96 24.39 -26.56
CA VAL A 503 20.61 24.84 -26.93
C VAL A 503 20.71 25.93 -27.99
N GLN A 504 20.10 25.69 -29.16
CA GLN A 504 19.97 26.68 -30.23
C GLN A 504 18.82 27.63 -29.91
N THR A 505 19.17 28.85 -29.47
CA THR A 505 18.21 29.92 -29.20
C THR A 505 18.05 30.82 -30.43
N LYS A 506 17.13 31.80 -30.37
CA LYS A 506 17.00 32.84 -31.40
C LYS A 506 18.24 33.74 -31.53
N LEU A 507 19.06 33.82 -30.47
CA LEU A 507 20.26 34.66 -30.42
C LEU A 507 21.55 33.90 -30.75
N GLY A 508 21.46 32.57 -30.98
CA GLY A 508 22.62 31.71 -31.23
C GLY A 508 22.65 30.46 -30.36
N LYS A 509 23.77 29.73 -30.43
CA LYS A 509 24.03 28.52 -29.63
C LYS A 509 24.47 28.91 -28.23
N VAL A 510 23.82 28.33 -27.23
CA VAL A 510 24.21 28.48 -25.81
C VAL A 510 24.61 27.11 -25.29
N VAL A 511 25.78 27.02 -24.66
CA VAL A 511 26.27 25.80 -24.01
C VAL A 511 26.09 25.95 -22.50
N ALA A 512 25.34 25.03 -21.88
CA ALA A 512 25.14 24.98 -20.44
C ALA A 512 25.85 23.77 -19.85
N ARG A 513 26.64 23.94 -18.79
CA ARG A 513 27.28 22.81 -18.10
C ARG A 513 26.25 22.07 -17.26
N ILE A 514 26.31 20.75 -17.22
CA ILE A 514 25.27 19.95 -16.56
C ILE A 514 25.15 20.25 -15.05
N GLY A 515 26.28 20.54 -14.39
CA GLY A 515 26.31 20.96 -12.99
C GLY A 515 25.61 22.29 -12.72
N GLU A 516 25.44 23.15 -13.73
CA GLU A 516 24.75 24.44 -13.62
C GLU A 516 23.25 24.31 -13.87
N VAL A 517 22.78 23.21 -14.47
CA VAL A 517 21.36 23.00 -14.75
C VAL A 517 20.62 22.61 -13.47
N ALA A 518 19.68 23.46 -13.04
CA ALA A 518 18.79 23.14 -11.93
C ALA A 518 17.56 22.35 -12.41
N LYS A 519 17.01 22.75 -13.56
CA LYS A 519 15.82 22.14 -14.15
C LYS A 519 15.84 22.24 -15.68
N ALA A 520 15.35 21.22 -16.37
CA ALA A 520 15.02 21.24 -17.78
C ALA A 520 13.60 20.74 -18.01
N GLU A 521 12.83 21.44 -18.84
CA GLU A 521 11.47 21.07 -19.22
C GLU A 521 11.38 20.95 -20.74
N PHE A 522 10.99 19.78 -21.24
CA PHE A 522 10.92 19.48 -22.67
C PHE A 522 9.48 19.60 -23.18
N SER A 523 9.28 20.29 -24.30
CA SER A 523 7.95 20.52 -24.89
C SER A 523 7.31 19.21 -25.38
N ALA A 524 6.05 19.00 -25.03
CA ALA A 524 5.26 17.86 -25.52
C ALA A 524 4.83 18.03 -26.98
N VAL A 525 4.74 19.27 -27.45
CA VAL A 525 4.18 19.62 -28.77
C VAL A 525 5.29 19.83 -29.81
N SER A 526 6.47 20.25 -29.37
CA SER A 526 7.60 20.57 -30.24
C SER A 526 8.82 19.72 -29.83
N PRO A 527 9.03 18.53 -30.43
CA PRO A 527 10.13 17.65 -30.08
C PRO A 527 11.49 18.35 -30.11
N GLY A 528 12.25 18.20 -29.02
CA GLY A 528 13.56 18.82 -28.85
C GLY A 528 13.54 20.28 -28.38
N GLN A 529 12.39 20.96 -28.35
CA GLN A 529 12.32 22.27 -27.70
C GLN A 529 12.42 22.11 -26.18
N VAL A 530 13.32 22.85 -25.55
CA VAL A 530 13.60 22.78 -24.11
C VAL A 530 13.61 24.17 -23.47
N LYS A 531 13.19 24.22 -22.21
CA LYS A 531 13.41 25.34 -21.30
C LYS A 531 14.34 24.91 -20.17
N LEU A 532 15.55 25.47 -20.12
CA LEU A 532 16.50 25.26 -19.04
C LEU A 532 16.38 26.37 -18.01
N THR A 533 16.44 26.00 -16.73
CA THR A 533 16.66 26.90 -15.60
C THR A 533 17.98 26.52 -14.96
N LEU A 534 18.93 27.45 -14.95
CA LEU A 534 20.22 27.27 -14.31
C LEU A 534 20.14 27.56 -12.82
N ARG A 535 21.16 27.14 -12.07
CA ARG A 535 21.25 27.26 -10.60
C ARG A 535 21.43 28.70 -10.09
N ASP A 536 21.77 29.63 -10.97
CA ASP A 536 21.83 31.08 -10.73
C ASP A 536 20.48 31.77 -11.04
N GLY A 537 19.47 31.03 -11.54
CA GLY A 537 18.17 31.55 -11.92
C GLY A 537 18.04 31.91 -13.41
N THR A 538 19.14 31.88 -14.18
CA THR A 538 19.16 32.14 -15.62
C THR A 538 18.26 31.16 -16.36
N ARG A 539 17.47 31.66 -17.33
CA ARG A 539 16.53 30.86 -18.13
C ARG A 539 16.94 30.87 -19.59
N ILE A 540 17.11 29.68 -20.17
CA ILE A 540 17.44 29.48 -21.59
C ILE A 540 16.29 28.73 -22.25
N SER A 541 15.91 29.10 -23.46
CA SER A 541 14.86 28.39 -24.22
C SER A 541 15.23 28.31 -25.69
N GLY A 542 15.07 27.14 -26.29
CA GLY A 542 15.43 26.91 -27.68
C GLY A 542 15.33 25.44 -28.08
N GLN A 543 15.91 25.09 -29.22
CA GLN A 543 16.01 23.72 -29.70
C GLN A 543 17.23 23.04 -29.08
N PHE A 544 17.05 21.86 -28.48
CA PHE A 544 18.14 21.06 -27.94
C PHE A 544 19.03 20.54 -29.08
N GLY A 545 20.35 20.64 -28.91
CA GLY A 545 21.33 20.41 -29.97
C GLY A 545 21.60 18.94 -30.29
N THR A 546 21.13 18.00 -29.46
CA THR A 546 21.25 16.57 -29.67
C THR A 546 19.87 15.90 -29.64
N GLU A 547 19.76 14.71 -30.22
CA GLU A 547 18.48 13.97 -30.21
C GLU A 547 18.33 13.11 -28.96
N ARG A 548 19.43 12.79 -28.27
CA ARG A 548 19.46 11.89 -27.11
C ARG A 548 20.27 12.50 -25.98
N ILE A 549 19.86 12.17 -24.76
CA ILE A 549 20.57 12.46 -23.52
C ILE A 549 21.10 11.14 -22.96
N GLY A 550 22.38 11.13 -22.58
CA GLY A 550 22.96 10.04 -21.82
C GLY A 550 22.55 10.13 -20.34
N PHE A 551 22.08 9.03 -19.77
CA PHE A 551 21.69 8.94 -18.37
C PHE A 551 22.20 7.66 -17.73
N HIS A 552 22.98 7.80 -16.67
CA HIS A 552 23.43 6.72 -15.81
C HIS A 552 22.41 6.54 -14.69
N ALA A 553 21.40 5.71 -14.90
CA ALA A 553 20.44 5.37 -13.85
C ALA A 553 21.16 4.55 -12.78
N ALA A 554 21.19 5.11 -11.57
CA ALA A 554 21.86 4.46 -10.47
C ALA A 554 21.13 3.14 -10.14
N PRO A 555 21.88 2.05 -9.92
CA PRO A 555 23.34 2.02 -9.78
C PRO A 555 24.15 1.57 -11.01
N ALA A 556 23.55 1.06 -12.10
CA ALA A 556 24.37 0.45 -13.17
C ALA A 556 23.74 0.44 -14.59
N VAL A 557 22.75 1.29 -14.87
CA VAL A 557 22.03 1.24 -16.16
C VAL A 557 22.32 2.49 -17.00
N ASN A 558 23.02 2.30 -18.11
CA ASN A 558 23.32 3.36 -19.08
C ASN A 558 22.21 3.46 -20.12
N LEU A 559 21.52 4.59 -20.19
CA LEU A 559 20.42 4.83 -21.11
C LEU A 559 20.76 6.00 -22.03
N HIS A 560 20.45 5.84 -23.32
CA HIS A 560 20.46 6.95 -24.28
C HIS A 560 19.01 7.29 -24.60
N ILE A 561 18.48 8.33 -24.00
CA ILE A 561 17.04 8.62 -24.00
C ILE A 561 16.77 9.71 -25.02
N HIS A 562 15.92 9.42 -26.00
CA HIS A 562 15.53 10.42 -26.99
C HIS A 562 14.75 11.56 -26.32
N VAL A 563 15.07 12.80 -26.68
CA VAL A 563 14.53 14.01 -26.03
C VAL A 563 13.01 14.11 -26.11
N SER A 564 12.38 13.50 -27.12
CA SER A 564 10.91 13.44 -27.22
C SER A 564 10.27 12.60 -26.11
N HIS A 565 10.98 11.65 -25.49
CA HIS A 565 10.47 10.81 -24.41
C HIS A 565 10.64 11.46 -23.03
N ILE A 566 11.45 12.52 -22.93
CA ILE A 566 11.73 13.21 -21.68
C ILE A 566 10.65 14.26 -21.44
N ALA A 567 10.09 14.29 -20.23
CA ALA A 567 9.21 15.35 -19.78
C ALA A 567 10.02 16.44 -19.05
N SER A 568 10.86 16.04 -18.09
CA SER A 568 11.69 16.97 -17.34
C SER A 568 12.92 16.31 -16.72
N VAL A 569 13.94 17.13 -16.47
CA VAL A 569 15.12 16.79 -15.68
C VAL A 569 15.23 17.78 -14.52
N THR A 570 15.48 17.30 -13.31
CA THR A 570 15.72 18.15 -12.15
C THR A 570 17.03 17.72 -11.49
N GLY A 571 17.99 18.65 -11.40
CA GLY A 571 19.24 18.40 -10.70
C GLY A 571 19.03 18.24 -9.20
N PRO A 572 20.00 17.67 -8.45
CA PRO A 572 19.88 17.55 -7.01
C PRO A 572 19.73 18.92 -6.36
N ALA A 573 18.91 18.98 -5.30
CA ALA A 573 18.76 20.20 -4.50
C ALA A 573 20.13 20.71 -4.06
N LYS A 574 20.37 22.03 -4.17
CA LYS A 574 21.54 22.65 -3.53
C LYS A 574 21.50 22.27 -2.06
N ASN A 575 22.66 21.97 -1.47
CA ASN A 575 22.78 21.98 -0.01
C ASN A 575 22.16 23.30 0.45
N SER A 576 21.12 23.24 1.29
CA SER A 576 20.96 24.32 2.27
C SER A 576 22.34 24.43 2.91
N PRO A 577 22.99 25.61 2.93
CA PRO A 577 24.25 25.74 3.65
C PRO A 577 24.00 25.14 5.02
N THR A 578 24.71 24.06 5.36
CA THR A 578 24.70 23.49 6.69
C THR A 578 24.90 24.68 7.61
N SER A 579 23.89 24.99 8.43
CA SER A 579 23.99 26.10 9.38
C SER A 579 25.34 25.94 10.06
N PRO A 580 26.23 26.95 10.02
CA PRO A 580 27.47 26.84 10.76
C PRO A 580 27.08 26.51 12.20
N ASP A 581 27.64 25.43 12.75
CA ASP A 581 27.38 24.98 14.10
C ASP A 581 27.40 26.21 15.03
N ARG A 582 26.26 26.45 15.69
CA ARG A 582 26.10 27.46 16.74
C ARG A 582 26.10 26.78 18.08
#